data_AF-A0A1B7VXE6-F1
#
_entry.id   AF-A0A1B7VXE6-F1
#
_cell.length_a   1.000
_cell.length_b   1.000
_cell.length_c   1.000
_cell.angle_alpha   90.00
_cell.angle_beta   90.00
_cell.angle_gamma   90.00
#
_symmetry.space_group_name_H-M   'P 1'
#
loop_
_entity.id
_entity.type
_entity.pdbx_description
1 polymer ?
#
loop_
_entity_poly.entity_id
_entity_poly.type
_entity_poly.pdbx_seq_one_letter_code
_entity_poly.pdbx_strand_id
1 'polypeptide(L)'
;TENANGGTDTIQSSVTFTLTTNVENLTLTGTAAINGTGNAGNNIITGNGVNNTLEGGAGIDTLIGGTGNDIYIVNSTTDIITENANGGTDTIQSSVTFTLTTNVENLTLTGTAAINGTGNAGNNIITGNGVNNTLEGGAGIDTLIGGTGNDIY
;
A
#
# COMPACT_ATOMS: atom_id res chain seq x y z
N THR A 1 18.53 -8.45 17.31
CA THR A 1 18.49 -7.04 17.74
C THR A 1 19.81 -6.42 17.35
N GLU A 2 19.78 -5.57 16.33
CA GLU A 2 20.94 -4.76 16.00
C GLU A 2 20.94 -3.47 16.82
N ASN A 3 22.14 -2.95 17.10
CA ASN A 3 22.31 -1.68 17.78
C ASN A 3 21.87 -0.53 16.85
N ALA A 4 21.27 0.51 17.43
CA ALA A 4 21.05 1.76 16.70
C ALA A 4 22.41 2.29 16.18
N ASN A 5 22.50 2.58 14.88
CA ASN A 5 23.68 3.08 14.15
C ASN A 5 24.63 2.05 13.50
N GLY A 6 24.17 0.85 13.15
CA GLY A 6 24.94 -0.14 12.38
C GLY A 6 25.07 0.16 10.88
N GLY A 7 24.12 0.92 10.32
CA GLY A 7 24.08 1.23 8.90
C GLY A 7 22.64 1.24 8.41
N THR A 8 22.46 0.87 7.14
CA THR A 8 21.15 0.52 6.58
C THR A 8 21.13 -0.99 6.41
N ASP A 9 20.24 -1.66 7.14
CA ASP A 9 20.24 -3.11 7.25
C ASP A 9 19.16 -3.74 6.37
N THR A 10 19.49 -4.87 5.74
CA THR A 10 18.62 -5.53 4.76
C THR A 10 18.39 -7.00 5.11
N ILE A 11 17.11 -7.38 5.19
CA ILE A 11 16.66 -8.76 5.32
C ILE A 11 16.13 -9.24 3.97
N GLN A 12 16.58 -10.42 3.54
CA GLN A 12 15.96 -11.18 2.46
C GLN A 12 15.19 -12.35 3.07
N SER A 13 13.91 -12.46 2.74
CA SER A 13 13.04 -13.50 3.30
C SER A 13 12.35 -14.30 2.20
N SER A 14 12.29 -15.62 2.34
CA SER A 14 11.47 -16.52 1.51
C SER A 14 10.18 -16.98 2.22
N VAL A 15 9.86 -16.35 3.34
CA VAL A 15 8.64 -16.53 4.13
C VAL A 15 8.05 -15.17 4.49
N THR A 16 6.78 -15.14 4.92
CA THR A 16 6.18 -13.92 5.48
C THR A 16 7.03 -13.41 6.64
N PHE A 17 7.34 -12.12 6.64
CA PHE A 17 8.29 -11.54 7.58
C PHE A 17 7.86 -10.17 8.09
N THR A 18 8.11 -9.94 9.38
CA THR A 18 7.94 -8.65 10.03
C THR A 18 9.30 -8.15 10.49
N LEU A 19 9.71 -6.95 10.09
CA LEU A 19 10.97 -6.37 10.49
C LEU A 19 11.02 -6.16 12.01
N THR A 20 12.16 -6.52 12.61
CA THR A 20 12.46 -6.10 13.98
C THR A 20 12.92 -4.65 14.01
N THR A 21 12.89 -4.01 15.18
CA THR A 21 13.44 -2.65 15.37
C THR A 21 14.87 -2.50 14.85
N ASN A 22 15.20 -1.33 14.30
CA ASN A 22 16.51 -0.99 13.72
C ASN A 22 16.88 -1.83 12.48
N VAL A 23 15.88 -2.27 11.72
CA VAL A 23 16.10 -2.84 10.38
C VAL A 23 15.26 -2.04 9.41
N GLU A 24 15.88 -1.55 8.34
CA GLU A 24 15.24 -0.60 7.43
C GLU A 24 14.69 -1.28 6.19
N ASN A 25 15.34 -2.34 5.69
CA ASN A 25 14.98 -2.93 4.41
C ASN A 25 14.52 -4.38 4.53
N LEU A 26 13.42 -4.71 3.84
CA LEU A 26 12.94 -6.07 3.62
C LEU A 26 12.84 -6.33 2.11
N THR A 27 13.36 -7.46 1.65
CA THR A 27 13.14 -7.97 0.29
C THR A 27 12.57 -9.38 0.37
N LEU A 28 11.37 -9.56 -0.16
CA LEU A 28 10.74 -10.86 -0.29
C LEU A 28 11.32 -11.59 -1.50
N THR A 29 11.54 -12.89 -1.36
CA THR A 29 12.20 -13.75 -2.36
C THR A 29 11.41 -15.04 -2.54
N GLY A 30 11.83 -15.85 -3.52
CA GLY A 30 11.13 -17.09 -3.86
C GLY A 30 9.85 -16.83 -4.65
N THR A 31 9.01 -17.86 -4.72
CA THR A 31 7.82 -17.90 -5.60
C THR A 31 6.52 -18.15 -4.82
N ALA A 32 6.59 -18.16 -3.49
CA ALA A 32 5.41 -18.31 -2.64
C ALA A 32 4.78 -16.94 -2.39
N ALA A 33 3.46 -16.89 -2.30
CA ALA A 33 2.73 -15.69 -1.87
C ALA A 33 3.02 -15.47 -0.37
N ILE A 34 3.84 -14.46 -0.08
CA ILE A 34 4.32 -14.12 1.26
C ILE A 34 4.17 -12.62 1.48
N ASN A 35 4.13 -12.21 2.74
CA ASN A 35 3.84 -10.82 3.10
C ASN A 35 5.03 -10.16 3.80
N GLY A 36 5.09 -8.83 3.71
CA GLY A 36 6.12 -8.01 4.33
C GLY A 36 5.49 -6.97 5.25
N THR A 37 5.93 -6.93 6.51
CA THR A 37 5.54 -5.89 7.46
C THR A 37 6.79 -5.19 7.98
N GLY A 38 6.77 -3.87 8.02
CA GLY A 38 7.83 -3.05 8.57
C GLY A 38 7.73 -2.90 10.09
N ASN A 39 8.34 -1.84 10.60
CA ASN A 39 8.45 -1.50 12.01
C ASN A 39 8.02 -0.03 12.24
N ALA A 40 8.64 0.68 13.18
CA ALA A 40 8.28 2.06 13.51
C ALA A 40 9.24 3.11 12.91
N GLY A 41 10.27 2.66 12.20
CA GLY A 41 11.18 3.52 11.43
C GLY A 41 10.81 3.52 9.96
N ASN A 42 11.49 4.35 9.18
CA ASN A 42 11.29 4.41 7.73
C ASN A 42 11.80 3.12 7.09
N ASN A 43 10.93 2.38 6.41
CA ASN A 43 11.26 1.10 5.81
C ASN A 43 11.17 1.12 4.28
N ILE A 44 12.02 0.33 3.63
CA ILE A 44 11.89 -0.04 2.23
C ILE A 44 11.51 -1.51 2.16
N ILE A 45 10.30 -1.81 1.69
CA ILE A 45 9.78 -3.17 1.59
C ILE A 45 9.53 -3.48 0.12
N THR A 46 10.29 -4.45 -0.40
CA THR A 46 10.17 -4.94 -1.77
C THR A 46 9.55 -6.33 -1.79
N GLY A 47 8.45 -6.48 -2.51
CA GLY A 47 7.78 -7.74 -2.80
C GLY A 47 8.55 -8.64 -3.78
N ASN A 48 8.03 -9.83 -4.01
CA ASN A 48 8.53 -10.79 -4.99
C ASN A 48 7.62 -10.82 -6.23
N GLY A 49 7.85 -11.77 -7.14
CA GLY A 49 7.10 -11.85 -8.41
C GLY A 49 5.70 -12.45 -8.30
N VAL A 50 5.09 -12.47 -7.11
CA VAL A 50 3.74 -12.99 -6.87
C VAL A 50 3.01 -12.08 -5.89
N ASN A 51 1.70 -12.28 -5.76
CA ASN A 51 0.84 -11.49 -4.88
C ASN A 51 1.40 -11.42 -3.44
N ASN A 52 1.60 -10.20 -2.95
CA ASN A 52 2.07 -9.89 -1.61
C ASN A 52 1.10 -8.92 -0.92
N THR A 53 1.05 -8.97 0.40
CA THR A 53 0.54 -7.86 1.22
C THR A 53 1.72 -7.16 1.89
N LEU A 54 1.86 -5.87 1.66
CA LEU A 54 2.93 -5.03 2.18
C LEU A 54 2.37 -3.96 3.12
N GLU A 55 2.95 -3.84 4.31
CA GLU A 55 2.58 -2.85 5.33
C GLU A 55 3.86 -2.21 5.89
N GLY A 56 4.01 -0.89 5.76
CA GLY A 56 5.20 -0.17 6.24
C GLY A 56 5.31 -0.11 7.76
N GLY A 57 4.16 -0.05 8.44
CA GLY A 57 4.12 0.18 9.89
C GLY A 57 3.99 1.67 10.17
N ALA A 58 4.79 2.22 11.07
CA ALA A 58 4.85 3.65 11.31
C ALA A 58 6.15 4.21 10.72
N GLY A 59 6.13 5.45 10.24
CA GLY A 59 7.30 6.06 9.62
C GLY A 59 6.93 6.66 8.27
N ILE A 60 7.96 6.91 7.45
CA ILE A 60 7.83 7.27 6.04
C ILE A 60 8.34 6.07 5.26
N ASP A 61 7.42 5.23 4.79
CA ASP A 61 7.77 3.94 4.20
C ASP A 61 7.72 3.98 2.67
N THR A 62 8.51 3.11 2.03
CA THR A 62 8.44 2.84 0.59
C THR A 62 8.07 1.38 0.38
N LEU A 63 6.91 1.15 -0.23
CA LEU A 63 6.40 -0.19 -0.54
C LEU A 63 6.44 -0.40 -2.06
N ILE A 64 7.12 -1.47 -2.48
CA ILE A 64 7.35 -1.82 -3.89
C ILE A 64 6.81 -3.24 -4.08
N GLY A 65 5.72 -3.43 -4.83
CA GLY A 65 5.07 -4.75 -4.95
C GLY A 65 5.81 -5.66 -5.92
N GLY A 66 5.99 -5.19 -7.16
CA GLY A 66 6.76 -5.91 -8.17
C GLY A 66 5.89 -6.43 -9.29
N THR A 67 5.61 -7.73 -9.30
CA THR A 67 4.61 -8.32 -10.22
C THR A 67 3.68 -9.22 -9.41
N GLY A 68 2.45 -9.40 -9.89
CA GLY A 68 1.39 -10.04 -9.11
C GLY A 68 0.34 -9.00 -8.74
N ASN A 69 -0.74 -9.46 -8.12
CA ASN A 69 -1.78 -8.57 -7.61
C ASN A 69 -1.50 -8.32 -6.13
N ASP A 70 -0.90 -7.18 -5.84
CA ASP A 70 -0.40 -6.80 -4.53
C ASP A 70 -1.41 -5.95 -3.75
N ILE A 71 -1.27 -5.99 -2.42
CA ILE A 71 -2.05 -5.18 -1.48
C ILE A 71 -1.09 -4.33 -0.66
N TYR A 72 -1.27 -3.02 -0.67
CA TYR A 72 -0.55 -2.08 0.20
C TYR A 72 -1.48 -1.60 1.31
N ILE A 73 -1.07 -1.80 2.55
CA ILE A 73 -1.76 -1.27 3.72
C ILE A 73 -1.13 0.08 4.06
N VAL A 74 -1.90 1.15 3.88
CA VAL A 74 -1.45 2.53 4.10
C VAL A 74 -2.16 3.12 5.31
N ASN A 75 -1.36 3.62 6.25
CA ASN A 75 -1.85 4.30 7.45
C ASN A 75 -1.34 5.74 7.58
N SER A 76 -0.43 6.16 6.69
CA SER A 76 0.12 7.50 6.65
C SER A 76 0.10 8.05 5.23
N THR A 77 -0.14 9.36 5.10
CA THR A 77 -0.05 10.05 3.80
C THR A 77 1.39 10.26 3.35
N THR A 78 2.37 9.90 4.17
CA THR A 78 3.80 10.02 3.86
C THR A 78 4.36 8.79 3.17
N ASP A 79 3.62 7.68 3.15
CA ASP A 79 4.10 6.45 2.52
C ASP A 79 4.13 6.58 0.99
N ILE A 80 5.12 5.94 0.38
CA ILE A 80 5.34 5.93 -1.05
C ILE A 80 5.06 4.53 -1.57
N ILE A 81 4.08 4.42 -2.48
CA ILE A 81 3.79 3.17 -3.20
C ILE A 81 4.39 3.25 -4.60
N THR A 82 5.22 2.27 -4.97
CA THR A 82 5.86 2.20 -6.29
C THR A 82 5.38 0.96 -7.02
N GLU A 83 4.73 1.15 -8.17
CA GLU A 83 4.27 0.06 -9.02
C GLU A 83 4.68 0.16 -10.49
N ASN A 84 4.86 -1.02 -11.08
CA ASN A 84 5.30 -1.17 -12.46
C ASN A 84 4.11 -1.09 -13.43
N ALA A 85 4.32 -0.52 -14.62
CA ALA A 85 3.37 -0.71 -15.70
C ALA A 85 3.32 -2.21 -16.05
N ASN A 86 2.16 -2.85 -15.87
CA ASN A 86 1.94 -4.31 -15.91
C ASN A 86 2.45 -5.10 -14.68
N GLY A 87 2.47 -4.49 -13.49
CA GLY A 87 2.71 -5.17 -12.20
C GLY A 87 1.62 -6.20 -11.90
N GLY A 88 0.36 -5.81 -12.04
CA GLY A 88 -0.79 -6.69 -11.93
C GLY A 88 -2.07 -5.90 -11.87
N THR A 89 -2.98 -6.30 -11.00
CA THR A 89 -4.14 -5.50 -10.59
C THR A 89 -4.05 -5.29 -9.09
N ASP A 90 -3.59 -4.11 -8.71
CA ASP A 90 -3.07 -3.83 -7.38
C ASP A 90 -4.09 -3.04 -6.55
N THR A 91 -4.01 -3.17 -5.23
CA THR A 91 -4.96 -2.54 -4.31
C THR A 91 -4.26 -1.79 -3.18
N ILE A 92 -4.63 -0.53 -3.00
CA ILE A 92 -4.30 0.21 -1.79
C ILE A 92 -5.48 0.10 -0.82
N GLN A 93 -5.22 -0.37 0.40
CA GLN A 93 -6.12 -0.30 1.54
C GLN A 93 -5.66 0.83 2.45
N SER A 94 -6.38 1.95 2.43
CA SER A 94 -5.96 3.16 3.15
C SER A 94 -6.87 3.48 4.34
N SER A 95 -6.26 3.69 5.50
CA SER A 95 -6.96 4.21 6.69
C SER A 95 -6.95 5.75 6.78
N VAL A 96 -6.33 6.41 5.80
CA VAL A 96 -6.25 7.87 5.64
C VAL A 96 -6.77 8.31 4.28
N THR A 97 -7.02 9.61 4.10
CA THR A 97 -7.29 10.18 2.77
C THR A 97 -6.14 9.87 1.84
N PHE A 98 -6.43 9.34 0.64
CA PHE A 98 -5.39 8.86 -0.25
C PHE A 98 -5.69 9.12 -1.72
N THR A 99 -4.64 9.39 -2.48
CA THR A 99 -4.67 9.51 -3.94
C THR A 99 -3.87 8.35 -4.53
N LEU A 100 -4.48 7.55 -5.40
CA LEU A 100 -3.81 6.42 -6.03
C LEU A 100 -2.54 6.86 -6.75
N THR A 101 -1.47 6.11 -6.52
CA THR A 101 -0.23 6.25 -7.29
C THR A 101 -0.43 5.69 -8.70
N THR A 102 0.41 6.10 -9.64
CA THR A 102 0.38 5.57 -11.02
C THR A 102 0.54 4.05 -11.01
N ASN A 103 -0.18 3.36 -11.91
CA ASN A 103 -0.19 1.90 -12.07
C ASN A 103 -0.82 1.12 -10.91
N VAL A 104 -1.61 1.76 -10.04
CA VAL A 104 -2.47 1.05 -9.08
C VAL A 104 -3.92 1.22 -9.49
N GLU A 105 -4.67 0.13 -9.54
CA GLU A 105 -6.02 0.10 -10.10
C GLU A 105 -7.10 0.32 -9.03
N ASN A 106 -6.87 -0.12 -7.79
CA ASN A 106 -7.93 -0.17 -6.78
C ASN A 106 -7.56 0.59 -5.50
N LEU A 107 -8.53 1.33 -4.96
CA LEU A 107 -8.46 1.95 -3.64
C LEU A 107 -9.64 1.47 -2.78
N THR A 108 -9.36 1.02 -1.56
CA THR A 108 -10.38 0.75 -0.53
C THR A 108 -10.07 1.57 0.72
N LEU A 109 -11.01 2.42 1.13
CA LEU A 109 -10.91 3.18 2.37
C LEU A 109 -11.33 2.30 3.55
N THR A 110 -10.41 2.06 4.49
CA THR A 110 -10.62 1.17 5.65
C THR A 110 -10.70 1.92 6.98
N GLY A 111 -10.38 3.20 6.98
CA GLY A 111 -10.45 4.06 8.17
C GLY A 111 -11.88 4.26 8.67
N THR A 112 -12.02 4.71 9.90
CA THR A 112 -13.32 5.01 10.53
C THR A 112 -13.66 6.50 10.56
N ALA A 113 -12.75 7.35 10.07
CA ALA A 113 -12.94 8.79 9.93
C ALA A 113 -13.54 9.14 8.55
N ALA A 114 -13.97 10.40 8.39
CA ALA A 114 -14.30 10.96 7.09
C ALA A 114 -13.01 11.20 6.30
N ILE A 115 -12.65 10.22 5.48
CA ILE A 115 -11.48 10.23 4.61
C ILE A 115 -11.93 10.17 3.15
N ASN A 116 -11.08 10.61 2.24
CA ASN A 116 -11.42 10.73 0.83
C ASN A 116 -10.53 9.84 -0.04
N GLY A 117 -11.03 9.48 -1.21
CA GLY A 117 -10.30 8.69 -2.19
C GLY A 117 -10.21 9.43 -3.51
N THR A 118 -9.01 9.53 -4.07
CA THR A 118 -8.81 10.08 -5.42
C THR A 118 -8.09 9.03 -6.26
N GLY A 119 -8.57 8.80 -7.48
CA GLY A 119 -7.94 7.90 -8.45
C GLY A 119 -6.75 8.54 -9.16
N ASN A 120 -6.30 7.87 -10.22
CA ASN A 120 -5.20 8.29 -11.07
C ASN A 120 -5.71 8.48 -12.52
N ALA A 121 -4.87 8.26 -13.53
CA ALA A 121 -5.23 8.42 -14.94
C ALA A 121 -5.72 7.13 -15.62
N GLY A 122 -5.74 6.01 -14.89
CA GLY A 122 -6.23 4.72 -15.34
C GLY A 122 -7.70 4.50 -14.99
N ASN A 123 -8.23 3.31 -15.30
CA ASN A 123 -9.59 2.95 -14.89
C ASN A 123 -9.55 2.47 -13.43
N ASN A 124 -10.07 3.24 -12.49
CA ASN A 124 -9.97 2.91 -11.07
C ASN A 124 -11.25 2.30 -10.49
N ILE A 125 -11.10 1.39 -9.52
CA ILE A 125 -12.18 0.99 -8.61
C ILE A 125 -11.89 1.61 -7.25
N ILE A 126 -12.74 2.54 -6.82
CA ILE A 126 -12.58 3.25 -5.54
C ILE A 126 -13.76 2.92 -4.64
N THR A 127 -13.49 2.25 -3.53
CA THR A 127 -14.47 1.89 -2.50
C THR A 127 -14.26 2.76 -1.26
N GLY A 128 -15.27 3.54 -0.91
CA GLY A 128 -15.36 4.32 0.32
C GLY A 128 -15.60 3.44 1.56
N ASN A 129 -15.68 4.10 2.72
CA ASN A 129 -15.92 3.45 4.00
C ASN A 129 -17.38 3.67 4.47
N GLY A 130 -17.66 3.35 5.74
CA GLY A 130 -19.02 3.53 6.29
C GLY A 130 -19.40 4.98 6.61
N VAL A 131 -18.54 5.95 6.31
CA VAL A 131 -18.66 7.38 6.65
C VAL A 131 -18.80 8.19 5.35
N ASN A 132 -19.16 9.47 5.44
CA ASN A 132 -19.20 10.35 4.29
C ASN A 132 -17.81 10.47 3.65
N ASN A 133 -17.69 10.10 2.37
CA ASN A 133 -16.47 10.26 1.59
C ASN A 133 -16.70 11.22 0.40
N THR A 134 -15.64 11.93 0.01
CA THR A 134 -15.50 12.46 -1.36
C THR A 134 -14.65 11.47 -2.15
N LEU A 135 -15.20 10.93 -3.23
CA LEU A 135 -14.54 9.98 -4.12
C LEU A 135 -14.39 10.62 -5.50
N GLU A 136 -13.16 10.76 -5.97
CA GLU A 136 -12.87 11.31 -7.30
C GLU A 136 -12.17 10.23 -8.14
N GLY A 137 -12.74 9.84 -9.28
CA GLY A 137 -12.15 8.80 -10.15
C GLY A 137 -10.85 9.24 -10.83
N GLY A 138 -10.70 10.53 -11.10
CA GLY A 138 -9.59 11.03 -11.92
C GLY A 138 -9.94 11.00 -13.40
N ALA A 139 -9.00 10.55 -14.23
CA ALA A 139 -9.24 10.33 -15.66
C ALA A 139 -9.35 8.83 -15.92
N GLY A 140 -10.18 8.43 -16.89
CA GLY A 140 -10.41 7.01 -17.17
C GLY A 140 -11.90 6.68 -17.12
N ILE A 141 -12.21 5.38 -17.12
CA ILE A 141 -13.55 4.86 -16.88
C ILE A 141 -13.54 4.24 -15.48
N ASP A 142 -14.05 4.99 -14.52
CA ASP A 142 -13.95 4.64 -13.10
C ASP A 142 -15.23 4.02 -12.54
N THR A 143 -15.06 3.19 -11.52
CA THR A 143 -16.15 2.66 -10.68
C THR A 143 -15.98 3.17 -9.26
N LEU A 144 -16.91 4.02 -8.81
CA LEU A 144 -16.90 4.60 -7.47
C LEU A 144 -18.02 3.99 -6.62
N ILE A 145 -17.67 3.48 -5.44
CA ILE A 145 -18.57 2.79 -4.51
C ILE A 145 -18.48 3.52 -3.17
N GLY A 146 -19.43 4.40 -2.84
CA GLY A 146 -19.33 5.26 -1.64
C GLY A 146 -19.44 4.53 -0.30
N GLY A 147 -20.28 3.49 -0.21
CA GLY A 147 -20.56 2.81 1.05
C GLY A 147 -21.90 3.25 1.66
N THR A 148 -21.98 3.35 2.99
CA THR A 148 -23.22 3.69 3.71
C THR A 148 -23.34 5.18 4.06
N GLY A 149 -22.31 5.99 3.79
CA GLY A 149 -22.25 7.41 4.09
C GLY A 149 -23.08 8.28 3.13
N ASN A 150 -23.11 9.59 3.40
CA ASN A 150 -23.57 10.57 2.43
C ASN A 150 -22.37 11.00 1.57
N ASP A 151 -22.18 10.30 0.45
CA ASP A 151 -20.98 10.42 -0.37
C ASP A 151 -21.12 11.42 -1.52
N ILE A 152 -19.98 11.96 -1.95
CA ILE A 152 -19.82 12.86 -3.10
C ILE A 152 -18.92 12.17 -4.14
N TYR A 153 -19.29 12.28 -5.42
CA TYR A 153 -18.62 11.70 -6.57
C TYR A 153 -18.33 12.75 -7.65
#